data_AF-A0A0F6EYK8-F1
#
_entry.id   AF-A0A0F6EYK8-F1
#
_cell.length_a   1.000
_cell.length_b   1.000
_cell.length_c   1.000
_cell.angle_alpha   90.00
_cell.angle_beta   90.00
_cell.angle_gamma   90.00
#
_symmetry.space_group_name_H-M   'P 1'
#
loop_
_entity.id
_entity.type
_entity.pdbx_description
1 polymer ?
#
loop_
_entity_poly.entity_id
_entity_poly.type
_entity_poly.pdbx_seq_one_letter_code
_entity_poly.pdbx_strand_id
1 'polypeptide(L)'
;MQKEARPAPYWTTLLLGLGAILLVMAIVASPEEVFQASTQGLKLWWSIIFPAMLPFLMLSEMLIAFGLVHGLGVLLEPFMRSWFRLPGRSGWVLALGLTAGFPAAAEAVRQWAQQEDMTALQLRRLTAIAHFCNPITILLVIGTGLLHNAAVGGLLLAVHWISGLLAGWITARIPDSSKKSKKRETPAAIRRASVSRTTTSLIRSAWEATRSARERDGRSFGKLLGETVSHAVQMLMVTGGFIIFFSVLIRLLTLYSGQGTLSMVWPAWMEIHLGSYEISRLPYDLRTQAALISAVLGWGGLCGWLQITAVTKPSDKGITFTLSRVLHGIIAFGLTLAAWTPLSHIVSNTIPAYVSRSSVSSFAESVNDSGSQSVMAGASSLLTQIVGTSMYPWQLTVLSVVLLSTIILALLAVSFMTSWWSHRDSR
;
A
#
# COMPACT_ATOMS: atom_id res chain seq x y z
N MET A 1 2.66 25.86 21.38
CA MET A 1 2.90 24.95 22.53
C MET A 1 3.00 23.53 22.02
N GLN A 2 4.22 23.00 21.91
CA GLN A 2 4.44 21.58 21.60
C GLN A 2 3.89 20.76 22.77
N LYS A 3 2.83 19.99 22.51
CA LYS A 3 2.33 19.00 23.47
C LYS A 3 3.41 17.92 23.56
N GLU A 4 4.10 17.85 24.69
CA GLU A 4 5.08 16.80 24.98
C GLU A 4 4.49 15.43 24.63
N ALA A 5 5.24 14.65 23.85
CA ALA A 5 4.88 13.28 23.56
C ALA A 5 4.84 12.53 24.90
N ARG A 6 3.66 12.02 25.27
CA ARG A 6 3.54 11.18 26.47
C ARG A 6 4.53 10.01 26.34
N PRO A 7 5.31 9.71 27.38
CA PRO A 7 6.29 8.63 27.30
C PRO A 7 5.56 7.32 26.98
N ALA A 8 6.11 6.57 26.02
CA ALA A 8 5.60 5.24 25.70
C ALA A 8 5.65 4.38 26.98
N PRO A 9 4.64 3.54 27.23
CA PRO A 9 4.61 2.71 28.43
C PRO A 9 5.85 1.80 28.46
N TYR A 10 6.52 1.70 29.60
CA TYR A 10 7.80 0.98 29.79
C TYR A 10 7.83 -0.42 29.16
N TRP A 11 6.70 -1.13 29.22
CA TRP A 11 6.52 -2.46 28.61
C TRP A 11 6.64 -2.48 27.10
N THR A 12 6.24 -1.40 26.39
CA THR A 12 6.42 -1.33 24.93
C THR A 12 7.89 -1.21 24.55
N THR A 13 8.67 -0.41 25.29
CA THR A 13 10.12 -0.33 25.11
C THR A 13 10.79 -1.67 25.40
N LEU A 14 10.36 -2.36 26.47
CA LEU A 14 10.87 -3.69 26.82
C LEU A 14 10.56 -4.73 25.73
N LEU A 15 9.32 -4.78 25.25
CA LEU A 15 8.88 -5.71 24.19
C LEU A 15 9.62 -5.45 22.87
N LEU A 16 9.73 -4.18 22.45
CA LEU A 16 10.45 -3.82 21.23
C LEU A 16 11.95 -4.12 21.35
N GLY A 17 12.55 -3.83 22.51
CA GLY A 17 13.94 -4.14 22.80
C GLY A 17 14.21 -5.65 22.77
N LEU A 18 13.36 -6.45 23.43
CA LEU A 18 13.46 -7.91 23.40
C LEU A 18 13.27 -8.46 21.97
N GLY A 19 12.31 -7.93 21.22
CA GLY A 19 12.09 -8.30 19.81
C GLY A 19 13.31 -8.01 18.94
N ALA A 20 13.97 -6.86 19.13
CA ALA A 20 15.21 -6.53 18.43
C ALA A 20 16.35 -7.48 18.79
N ILE A 21 16.52 -7.82 20.07
CA ILE A 21 17.53 -8.80 20.52
C ILE A 21 17.26 -10.18 19.89
N LEU A 22 16.02 -10.65 19.90
CA LEU A 22 15.65 -11.92 19.29
C LEU A 22 15.90 -11.93 17.77
N LEU A 23 15.63 -10.82 17.09
CA LEU A 23 15.93 -10.67 15.67
C LEU A 23 17.44 -10.75 15.40
N VAL A 24 18.27 -10.07 16.21
CA VAL A 24 19.74 -10.15 16.11
C VAL A 24 20.22 -11.59 16.35
N MET A 25 19.70 -12.26 17.38
CA MET A 25 20.01 -13.67 17.65
C MET A 25 19.66 -14.57 16.47
N ALA A 26 18.47 -14.38 15.88
CA ALA A 26 18.04 -15.14 14.70
C ALA A 26 18.92 -14.89 13.46
N ILE A 27 19.39 -13.65 13.28
CA ILE A 27 20.33 -13.30 12.19
C ILE A 27 21.67 -14.01 12.38
N VAL A 28 22.22 -13.98 13.60
CA VAL A 28 23.50 -14.62 13.92
C VAL A 28 23.39 -16.15 13.84
N ALA A 29 22.24 -16.72 14.16
CA ALA A 29 21.99 -18.16 14.08
C ALA A 29 21.78 -18.67 12.64
N SER A 30 21.47 -17.80 11.67
CA SER A 30 21.18 -18.20 10.29
C SER A 30 21.77 -17.22 9.25
N PRO A 31 23.10 -17.00 9.26
CA PRO A 31 23.74 -15.93 8.48
C PRO A 31 23.63 -16.12 6.96
N GLU A 32 23.73 -17.37 6.48
CA GLU A 32 23.58 -17.69 5.06
C GLU A 32 22.18 -17.31 4.55
N GLU A 33 21.15 -17.66 5.33
CA GLU A 33 19.76 -17.38 5.00
C GLU A 33 19.46 -15.89 4.95
N VAL A 34 20.03 -15.12 5.89
CA VAL A 34 19.93 -13.66 5.91
C VAL A 34 20.65 -13.03 4.71
N PHE A 35 21.83 -13.54 4.37
CA PHE A 35 22.59 -13.03 3.22
C PHE A 35 21.84 -13.29 1.89
N GLN A 36 21.33 -14.50 1.69
CA GLN A 36 20.52 -14.82 0.51
C GLN A 36 19.23 -13.99 0.44
N ALA A 37 18.52 -13.84 1.57
CA ALA A 37 17.29 -13.05 1.60
C ALA A 37 17.53 -11.56 1.33
N SER A 38 18.57 -10.98 1.92
CA SER A 38 18.92 -9.57 1.70
C SER A 38 19.39 -9.32 0.26
N THR A 39 20.19 -10.22 -0.32
CA THR A 39 20.61 -10.12 -1.73
C THR A 39 19.44 -10.30 -2.70
N GLN A 40 18.49 -11.20 -2.42
CA GLN A 40 17.26 -11.33 -3.21
C GLN A 40 16.41 -10.06 -3.14
N GLY A 41 16.20 -9.51 -1.95
CA GLY A 41 15.48 -8.24 -1.77
C GLY A 41 16.17 -7.08 -2.50
N LEU A 42 17.51 -7.01 -2.43
CA LEU A 42 18.31 -6.02 -3.14
C LEU A 42 18.19 -6.18 -4.66
N LYS A 43 18.27 -7.41 -5.19
CA LYS A 43 18.10 -7.68 -6.64
C LYS A 43 16.71 -7.28 -7.13
N LEU A 44 15.66 -7.65 -6.40
CA LEU A 44 14.29 -7.24 -6.73
C LEU A 44 14.17 -5.71 -6.78
N TRP A 45 14.70 -5.03 -5.76
CA TRP A 45 14.66 -3.58 -5.70
C TRP A 45 15.49 -2.90 -6.80
N TRP A 46 16.76 -3.29 -6.97
CA TRP A 46 17.68 -2.64 -7.90
C TRP A 46 17.33 -2.92 -9.35
N SER A 47 17.00 -4.16 -9.68
CA SER A 47 16.74 -4.54 -11.07
C SER A 47 15.34 -4.11 -11.51
N ILE A 48 14.31 -4.27 -10.67
CA ILE A 48 12.93 -4.08 -11.12
C ILE A 48 12.36 -2.74 -10.62
N ILE A 49 12.42 -2.48 -9.32
CA ILE A 49 11.66 -1.38 -8.71
C ILE A 49 12.33 -0.03 -8.96
N PHE A 50 13.63 0.09 -8.71
CA PHE A 50 14.38 1.33 -8.84
C PHE A 50 14.25 1.97 -10.24
N PRO A 51 14.58 1.28 -11.36
CA PRO A 51 14.49 1.87 -12.69
C PRO A 51 13.05 2.15 -13.12
N ALA A 52 12.08 1.33 -12.70
CA ALA A 52 10.68 1.54 -13.05
C ALA A 52 10.07 2.76 -12.33
N MET A 53 10.44 2.99 -11.08
CA MET A 53 9.86 4.04 -10.25
C MET A 53 10.52 5.40 -10.41
N LEU A 54 11.83 5.47 -10.65
CA LEU A 54 12.58 6.73 -10.61
C LEU A 54 12.03 7.80 -11.57
N PRO A 55 11.84 7.53 -12.88
CA PRO A 55 11.31 8.53 -13.80
C PRO A 55 9.91 8.99 -13.41
N PHE A 56 9.08 8.08 -12.90
CA PHE A 56 7.71 8.39 -12.55
C PHE A 56 7.58 9.21 -11.27
N LEU A 57 8.38 8.89 -10.24
CA LEU A 57 8.44 9.69 -9.02
C LEU A 57 8.92 11.10 -9.33
N MET A 58 9.92 11.22 -10.21
CA MET A 58 10.38 12.53 -10.69
C MET A 58 9.26 13.31 -11.38
N LEU A 59 8.57 12.68 -12.34
CA LEU A 59 7.45 13.34 -13.02
C LEU A 59 6.32 13.70 -12.05
N SER A 60 6.00 12.83 -11.08
CA SER A 60 4.95 13.08 -10.08
C SER A 60 5.27 14.31 -9.23
N GLU A 61 6.50 14.42 -8.73
CA GLU A 61 6.97 15.59 -7.97
C GLU A 61 6.94 16.88 -8.83
N MET A 62 7.31 16.79 -10.10
CA MET A 62 7.17 17.92 -11.04
C MET A 62 5.70 18.31 -11.24
N LEU A 63 4.78 17.34 -11.38
CA LEU A 63 3.34 17.61 -11.50
C LEU A 63 2.77 18.28 -10.23
N ILE A 64 3.28 17.92 -9.04
CA ILE A 64 2.92 18.58 -7.78
C ILE A 64 3.41 20.03 -7.79
N ALA A 65 4.68 20.26 -8.15
CA ALA A 65 5.28 21.59 -8.22
C ALA A 65 4.69 22.49 -9.32
N PHE A 66 4.15 21.88 -10.39
CA PHE A 66 3.35 22.57 -11.40
C PHE A 66 1.92 22.85 -10.95
N GLY A 67 1.51 22.38 -9.77
CA GLY A 67 0.20 22.61 -9.19
C GLY A 67 -0.90 21.68 -9.73
N LEU A 68 -0.60 20.77 -10.66
CA LEU A 68 -1.60 19.93 -11.32
C LEU A 68 -2.31 19.00 -10.34
N VAL A 69 -1.58 18.46 -9.36
CA VAL A 69 -2.15 17.62 -8.29
C VAL A 69 -3.11 18.43 -7.39
N HIS A 70 -2.83 19.72 -7.18
CA HIS A 70 -3.72 20.61 -6.42
C HIS A 70 -5.01 20.91 -7.20
N GLY A 71 -4.90 21.18 -8.51
CA GLY A 71 -6.06 21.34 -9.39
C GLY A 71 -6.94 20.08 -9.42
N LEU A 72 -6.31 18.90 -9.55
CA LEU A 72 -7.02 17.62 -9.44
C LEU A 72 -7.71 17.47 -8.07
N GLY A 73 -7.06 17.92 -7.00
CA GLY A 73 -7.63 17.97 -5.66
C GLY A 73 -8.90 18.81 -5.56
N VAL A 74 -8.97 19.94 -6.28
CA VAL A 74 -10.19 20.77 -6.33
C VAL A 74 -11.34 20.05 -7.04
N LEU A 75 -11.04 19.31 -8.11
CA LEU A 75 -12.05 18.50 -8.82
C LEU A 75 -12.61 17.39 -7.92
N LEU A 76 -11.80 16.87 -6.99
CA LEU A 76 -12.21 15.86 -6.02
C LEU A 76 -13.00 16.45 -4.83
N GLU A 77 -13.14 17.78 -4.68
CA GLU A 77 -13.86 18.39 -3.55
C GLU A 77 -15.28 17.83 -3.31
N PRO A 78 -16.15 17.69 -4.33
CA PRO A 78 -17.51 17.19 -4.12
C PRO A 78 -17.49 15.75 -3.61
N PHE A 79 -16.56 14.95 -4.12
CA PHE A 79 -16.36 13.55 -3.76
C PHE A 79 -15.86 13.42 -2.33
N MET A 80 -14.85 14.22 -1.93
CA MET A 80 -14.31 14.24 -0.57
C MET A 80 -15.37 14.54 0.49
N ARG A 81 -16.28 15.47 0.19
CA ARG A 81 -17.35 15.87 1.11
C ARG A 81 -18.45 14.81 1.19
N SER A 82 -18.93 14.35 0.04
CA SER A 82 -20.10 13.46 -0.05
C SER A 82 -19.78 12.02 0.39
N TRP A 83 -18.65 11.48 -0.08
CA TRP A 83 -18.28 10.09 0.17
C TRP A 83 -17.55 9.93 1.50
N PHE A 84 -16.54 10.77 1.76
CA PHE A 84 -15.63 10.57 2.88
C PHE A 84 -15.89 11.48 4.09
N ARG A 85 -16.82 12.43 3.99
CA ARG A 85 -17.11 13.42 5.05
C ARG A 85 -15.87 14.20 5.47
N LEU A 86 -15.02 14.52 4.49
CA LEU A 86 -13.77 15.26 4.68
C LEU A 86 -13.88 16.69 4.14
N PRO A 87 -13.05 17.63 4.62
CA PRO A 87 -12.94 18.95 4.04
C PRO A 87 -12.58 18.83 2.56
N GLY A 88 -13.31 19.52 1.67
CA GLY A 88 -13.05 19.44 0.22
C GLY A 88 -11.59 19.73 -0.13
N ARG A 89 -11.00 20.73 0.55
CA ARG A 89 -9.59 21.13 0.37
C ARG A 89 -8.59 20.00 0.59
N SER A 90 -8.95 18.91 1.29
CA SER A 90 -8.08 17.75 1.44
C SER A 90 -8.02 16.84 0.19
N GLY A 91 -8.75 17.17 -0.88
CA GLY A 91 -8.79 16.37 -2.11
C GLY A 91 -7.44 16.21 -2.82
N TRP A 92 -6.52 17.18 -2.68
CA TRP A 92 -5.18 17.06 -3.28
C TRP A 92 -4.36 15.94 -2.62
N VAL A 93 -4.62 15.62 -1.35
CA VAL A 93 -3.96 14.51 -0.64
C VAL A 93 -4.43 13.16 -1.20
N LEU A 94 -5.73 13.04 -1.51
CA LEU A 94 -6.26 11.86 -2.21
C LEU A 94 -5.69 11.75 -3.62
N ALA A 95 -5.65 12.88 -4.36
CA ALA A 95 -5.05 12.93 -5.69
C ALA A 95 -3.60 12.45 -5.65
N LEU A 96 -2.82 12.93 -4.68
CA LEU A 96 -1.44 12.51 -4.48
C LEU A 96 -1.31 11.01 -4.15
N GLY A 97 -2.20 10.47 -3.31
CA GLY A 97 -2.23 9.04 -3.03
C GLY A 97 -2.49 8.19 -4.27
N LEU A 98 -3.48 8.58 -5.08
CA LEU A 98 -3.83 7.87 -6.32
C LEU A 98 -2.73 7.92 -7.38
N THR A 99 -1.97 9.02 -7.45
CA THR A 99 -0.94 9.21 -8.49
C THR A 99 0.45 8.81 -8.03
N ALA A 100 0.95 9.37 -6.92
CA ALA A 100 2.32 9.14 -6.44
C ALA A 100 2.45 7.95 -5.50
N GLY A 101 1.33 7.53 -4.88
CA GLY A 101 1.27 6.42 -3.95
C GLY A 101 1.37 6.84 -2.48
N PHE A 102 1.31 5.84 -1.60
CA PHE A 102 1.13 6.04 -0.18
C PHE A 102 2.30 6.73 0.58
N PRO A 103 3.58 6.62 0.20
CA PRO A 103 4.64 7.33 0.93
C PRO A 103 4.49 8.84 0.80
N ALA A 104 4.29 9.33 -0.42
CA ALA A 104 4.06 10.76 -0.70
C ALA A 104 2.76 11.26 -0.04
N ALA A 105 1.70 10.47 -0.08
CA ALA A 105 0.45 10.80 0.58
C ALA A 105 0.57 10.88 2.12
N ALA A 106 1.33 9.98 2.74
CA ALA A 106 1.55 10.02 4.20
C ALA A 106 2.24 11.31 4.64
N GLU A 107 3.23 11.77 3.86
CA GLU A 107 3.90 13.05 4.09
C GLU A 107 2.96 14.25 3.91
N ALA A 108 2.14 14.24 2.85
CA ALA A 108 1.11 15.25 2.63
C ALA A 108 0.08 15.31 3.77
N VAL A 109 -0.36 14.15 4.28
CA VAL A 109 -1.23 14.05 5.46
C VAL A 109 -0.56 14.68 6.68
N ARG A 110 0.73 14.39 6.91
CA ARG A 110 1.52 14.95 8.03
C ARG A 110 1.58 16.47 7.95
N GLN A 111 1.92 17.03 6.78
CA GLN A 111 2.02 18.48 6.57
C GLN A 111 0.67 19.15 6.76
N TRP A 112 -0.39 18.59 6.18
CA TRP A 112 -1.74 19.15 6.30
C TRP A 112 -2.23 19.13 7.76
N ALA A 113 -1.93 18.07 8.51
CA ALA A 113 -2.25 17.97 9.94
C ALA A 113 -1.55 19.01 10.81
N GLN A 114 -0.47 19.63 10.34
CA GLN A 114 0.23 20.71 11.05
C GLN A 114 -0.32 22.10 10.72
N GLN A 115 -0.88 22.28 9.52
CA GLN A 115 -1.26 23.59 8.98
C GLN A 115 -2.74 23.92 9.18
N GLU A 116 -3.61 22.91 9.25
CA GLU A 116 -5.06 23.08 9.25
C GLU A 116 -5.71 22.48 10.51
N ASP A 117 -6.84 23.06 10.91
CA ASP A 117 -7.56 22.70 12.13
C ASP A 117 -8.42 21.42 11.90
N MET A 118 -7.77 20.28 11.68
CA MET A 118 -8.42 18.99 11.46
C MET A 118 -8.78 18.27 12.77
N THR A 119 -9.97 17.66 12.81
CA THR A 119 -10.30 16.72 13.88
C THR A 119 -9.49 15.43 13.74
N ALA A 120 -9.23 14.74 14.86
CA ALA A 120 -8.54 13.45 14.85
C ALA A 120 -9.27 12.41 13.97
N LEU A 121 -10.60 12.45 13.92
CA LEU A 121 -11.41 11.57 13.09
C LEU A 121 -11.25 11.86 11.59
N GLN A 122 -11.25 13.14 11.19
CA GLN A 122 -10.98 13.51 9.81
C GLN A 122 -9.55 13.12 9.41
N LEU A 123 -8.58 13.26 10.31
CA LEU A 123 -7.20 12.85 10.02
C LEU A 123 -7.10 11.35 9.78
N ARG A 124 -7.71 10.52 10.65
CA ARG A 124 -7.80 9.06 10.47
C ARG A 124 -8.41 8.67 9.13
N ARG A 125 -9.53 9.31 8.77
CA ARG A 125 -10.21 9.07 7.48
C ARG A 125 -9.32 9.46 6.31
N LEU A 126 -8.67 10.62 6.37
CA LEU A 126 -7.79 11.11 5.31
C LEU A 126 -6.59 10.16 5.11
N THR A 127 -5.95 9.71 6.19
CA THR A 127 -4.86 8.71 6.12
C THR A 127 -5.32 7.41 5.49
N ALA A 128 -6.53 6.94 5.84
CA ALA A 128 -7.08 5.70 5.30
C ALA A 128 -7.35 5.77 3.79
N ILE A 129 -7.96 6.86 3.32
CA ILE A 129 -8.33 6.98 1.90
C ILE A 129 -7.18 7.41 1.00
N ALA A 130 -6.10 7.98 1.53
CA ALA A 130 -4.97 8.42 0.72
C ALA A 130 -3.90 7.32 0.51
N HIS A 131 -4.12 6.12 1.04
CA HIS A 131 -3.16 5.03 0.96
C HIS A 131 -3.41 4.13 -0.26
N PHE A 132 -2.75 4.43 -1.37
CA PHE A 132 -2.74 3.58 -2.56
C PHE A 132 -1.31 3.20 -2.95
N CYS A 133 -1.11 1.98 -3.45
CA CYS A 133 0.08 1.62 -4.20
C CYS A 133 0.25 2.54 -5.43
N ASN A 134 1.50 2.83 -5.76
CA ASN A 134 1.84 3.63 -6.94
C ASN A 134 1.33 2.92 -8.22
N PRO A 135 0.64 3.62 -9.14
CA PRO A 135 0.13 3.03 -10.38
C PRO A 135 1.19 2.31 -11.21
N ILE A 136 2.41 2.84 -11.25
CA ILE A 136 3.52 2.22 -12.00
C ILE A 136 3.97 0.91 -11.35
N THR A 137 3.88 0.79 -10.03
CA THR A 137 4.17 -0.49 -9.35
C THR A 137 3.17 -1.55 -9.81
N ILE A 138 1.88 -1.20 -9.87
CA ILE A 138 0.84 -2.14 -10.29
C ILE A 138 0.99 -2.49 -11.78
N LEU A 139 1.23 -1.49 -12.64
CA LEU A 139 1.31 -1.68 -14.09
C LEU A 139 2.60 -2.38 -14.52
N LEU A 140 3.76 -1.82 -14.15
CA LEU A 140 5.06 -2.27 -14.66
C LEU A 140 5.66 -3.37 -13.81
N VAL A 141 5.74 -3.18 -12.49
CA VAL A 141 6.39 -4.16 -11.61
C VAL A 141 5.54 -5.43 -11.54
N ILE A 142 4.27 -5.29 -11.17
CA ILE A 142 3.39 -6.45 -10.94
C ILE A 142 2.80 -6.99 -12.24
N GLY A 143 2.13 -6.14 -13.03
CA GLY A 143 1.49 -6.57 -14.27
C GLY A 143 2.48 -7.10 -15.29
N THR A 144 3.42 -6.26 -15.73
CA THR A 144 4.40 -6.64 -16.76
C THR A 144 5.57 -7.45 -16.20
N GLY A 145 6.12 -7.07 -15.04
CA GLY A 145 7.34 -7.66 -14.50
C GLY A 145 7.13 -9.02 -13.84
N LEU A 146 6.08 -9.18 -13.02
CA LEU A 146 5.83 -10.42 -12.26
C LEU A 146 4.82 -11.35 -12.94
N LEU A 147 3.75 -10.80 -13.52
CA LEU A 147 2.68 -11.57 -14.16
C LEU A 147 2.84 -11.72 -15.67
N HIS A 148 3.84 -11.03 -16.26
CA HIS A 148 4.10 -11.02 -17.71
C HIS A 148 2.87 -10.67 -18.55
N ASN A 149 1.93 -9.88 -17.99
CA ASN A 149 0.67 -9.53 -18.64
C ASN A 149 0.25 -8.08 -18.28
N ALA A 150 0.51 -7.16 -19.20
CA ALA A 150 0.18 -5.74 -19.02
C ALA A 150 -1.33 -5.48 -18.92
N ALA A 151 -2.17 -6.29 -19.58
CA ALA A 151 -3.63 -6.14 -19.50
C ALA A 151 -4.14 -6.46 -18.08
N VAL A 152 -3.58 -7.49 -17.44
CA VAL A 152 -3.85 -7.80 -16.03
C VAL A 152 -3.35 -6.68 -15.13
N GLY A 153 -2.20 -6.07 -15.42
CA GLY A 153 -1.73 -4.86 -14.71
C GLY A 153 -2.76 -3.72 -14.74
N GLY A 154 -3.36 -3.45 -15.91
CA GLY A 154 -4.41 -2.45 -16.06
C GLY A 154 -5.67 -2.78 -15.26
N LEU A 155 -6.10 -4.05 -15.27
CA LEU A 155 -7.21 -4.52 -14.44
C LEU A 155 -6.91 -4.31 -12.95
N LEU A 156 -5.74 -4.74 -12.49
CA LEU A 156 -5.34 -4.61 -11.09
C LEU A 156 -5.34 -3.16 -10.64
N LEU A 157 -4.90 -2.23 -11.49
CA LEU A 157 -4.91 -0.79 -11.17
C LEU A 157 -6.34 -0.27 -11.00
N ALA A 158 -7.22 -0.58 -11.95
CA ALA A 158 -8.62 -0.15 -11.89
C ALA A 158 -9.34 -0.73 -10.67
N VAL A 159 -9.17 -2.03 -10.42
CA VAL A 159 -9.73 -2.71 -9.24
C VAL A 159 -9.18 -2.10 -7.96
N HIS A 160 -7.87 -1.87 -7.86
CA HIS A 160 -7.22 -1.28 -6.68
C HIS A 160 -7.75 0.13 -6.38
N TRP A 161 -7.91 0.98 -7.39
CA TRP A 161 -8.53 2.29 -7.16
C TRP A 161 -9.99 2.18 -6.71
N ILE A 162 -10.82 1.40 -7.42
CA ILE A 162 -12.25 1.27 -7.10
C ILE A 162 -12.45 0.67 -5.70
N SER A 163 -11.74 -0.42 -5.39
CA SER A 163 -11.84 -1.11 -4.11
C SER A 163 -11.35 -0.25 -2.95
N GLY A 164 -10.26 0.51 -3.11
CA GLY A 164 -9.77 1.41 -2.08
C GLY A 164 -10.71 2.58 -1.80
N LEU A 165 -11.30 3.18 -2.85
CA LEU A 165 -12.32 4.22 -2.68
C LEU A 165 -13.59 3.67 -2.02
N LEU A 166 -14.00 2.44 -2.36
CA LEU A 166 -15.15 1.79 -1.74
C LEU A 166 -14.88 1.46 -0.25
N ALA A 167 -13.70 0.95 0.08
CA ALA A 167 -13.28 0.70 1.46
C ALA A 167 -13.24 2.01 2.27
N GLY A 168 -12.72 3.09 1.68
CA GLY A 168 -12.75 4.43 2.27
C GLY A 168 -14.17 4.94 2.51
N TRP A 169 -15.08 4.69 1.57
CA TRP A 169 -16.49 5.06 1.70
C TRP A 169 -17.19 4.30 2.83
N ILE A 170 -16.99 2.98 2.91
CA ILE A 170 -17.53 2.14 3.99
C ILE A 170 -17.03 2.63 5.35
N THR A 171 -15.72 2.81 5.50
CA THR A 171 -15.13 3.23 6.78
C THR A 171 -15.51 4.66 7.18
N ALA A 172 -15.74 5.57 6.24
CA ALA A 172 -16.22 6.92 6.51
C ALA A 172 -17.64 6.96 7.12
N ARG A 173 -18.43 5.89 6.93
CA ARG A 173 -19.82 5.79 7.44
C ARG A 173 -19.95 5.06 8.77
N ILE A 174 -18.88 4.42 9.25
CA ILE A 174 -18.86 3.77 10.57
C ILE A 174 -19.06 4.87 11.65
N PRO A 175 -20.07 4.73 12.53
CA PRO A 175 -20.32 5.71 13.58
C PRO A 175 -19.14 5.79 14.56
N ASP A 176 -18.65 7.01 14.84
CA ASP A 176 -17.71 7.21 15.94
C ASP A 176 -18.48 7.23 17.28
N SER A 177 -18.08 6.34 18.19
CA SER A 177 -18.66 6.22 19.53
C SER A 177 -18.28 7.40 20.45
N SER A 178 -17.34 8.26 20.04
CA SER A 178 -16.88 9.37 20.88
C SER A 178 -17.89 10.54 20.91
N LYS A 179 -18.52 10.77 22.08
CA LYS A 179 -19.47 11.89 22.31
C LYS A 179 -18.83 13.28 22.11
N LYS A 180 -17.50 13.41 22.20
CA LYS A 180 -16.75 14.66 22.00
C LYS A 180 -16.56 15.04 20.51
N SER A 181 -16.48 14.07 19.59
CA SER A 181 -16.29 14.35 18.15
C SER A 181 -17.56 14.92 17.49
N LYS A 182 -18.74 14.43 17.93
CA LYS A 182 -20.06 14.85 17.40
C LYS A 182 -20.35 16.35 17.52
N LYS A 183 -19.76 17.06 18.49
CA LYS A 183 -20.00 18.50 18.71
C LYS A 183 -19.25 19.41 17.71
N ARG A 184 -18.16 18.91 17.09
CA ARG A 184 -17.35 19.65 16.10
C ARG A 184 -17.69 19.25 14.65
N GLU A 185 -18.18 18.02 14.43
CA GLU A 185 -18.63 17.51 13.12
C GLU A 185 -20.08 17.90 12.72
N THR A 186 -20.70 18.90 13.35
CA THR A 186 -22.06 19.29 12.92
C THR A 186 -22.09 19.66 11.43
N PRO A 187 -23.08 19.18 10.64
CA PRO A 187 -23.21 19.48 9.21
C PRO A 187 -23.13 20.96 8.85
N ALA A 188 -23.48 21.86 9.80
CA ALA A 188 -23.38 23.30 9.67
C ALA A 188 -21.94 23.86 9.63
N ALA A 189 -20.95 23.19 10.23
CA ALA A 189 -19.53 23.59 10.17
C ALA A 189 -18.90 23.15 8.83
N ILE A 190 -19.28 21.96 8.33
CA ILE A 190 -18.88 21.48 6.99
C ILE A 190 -19.59 22.28 5.89
N ARG A 191 -20.85 22.70 6.10
CA ARG A 191 -21.60 23.62 5.21
C ARG A 191 -21.10 25.06 5.24
N ARG A 192 -20.54 25.59 6.33
CA ARG A 192 -20.01 26.98 6.33
C ARG A 192 -18.78 27.16 5.45
N ALA A 193 -18.07 26.08 5.13
CA ALA A 193 -17.05 26.05 4.07
C ALA A 193 -17.63 25.79 2.66
N SER A 194 -18.96 25.71 2.51
CA SER A 194 -19.62 25.37 1.25
C SER A 194 -20.10 26.62 0.51
N VAL A 195 -19.39 26.99 -0.55
CA VAL A 195 -20.02 27.58 -1.72
C VAL A 195 -20.38 26.42 -2.64
N SER A 196 -21.67 26.27 -2.96
CA SER A 196 -22.13 25.34 -3.99
C SER A 196 -21.62 25.85 -5.35
N ARG A 197 -20.61 25.19 -5.91
CA ARG A 197 -20.00 25.58 -7.19
C ARG A 197 -20.61 24.75 -8.31
N THR A 198 -21.02 25.40 -9.40
CA THR A 198 -21.36 24.73 -10.67
C THR A 198 -20.13 24.07 -11.30
N THR A 199 -20.29 23.12 -12.21
CA THR A 199 -19.17 22.41 -12.88
C THR A 199 -18.22 23.38 -13.60
N THR A 200 -18.76 24.40 -14.29
CA THR A 200 -17.97 25.47 -14.91
C THR A 200 -17.18 26.28 -13.88
N SER A 201 -17.73 26.49 -12.69
CA SER A 201 -17.02 27.12 -11.57
C SER A 201 -15.94 26.20 -10.98
N LEU A 202 -16.11 24.87 -10.99
CA LEU A 202 -15.12 23.93 -10.46
C LEU A 202 -13.87 23.83 -11.34
N ILE A 203 -14.01 23.76 -12.67
CA ILE A 203 -12.85 23.72 -13.58
C ILE A 203 -12.05 25.01 -13.46
N ARG A 204 -12.74 26.16 -13.41
CA ARG A 204 -12.10 27.46 -13.19
C ARG A 204 -11.36 27.50 -11.85
N SER A 205 -11.99 27.05 -10.76
CA SER A 205 -11.33 26.96 -9.45
C SER A 205 -10.16 25.97 -9.43
N ALA A 206 -10.24 24.87 -10.19
CA ALA A 206 -9.14 23.92 -10.32
C ALA A 206 -7.94 24.56 -11.04
N TRP A 207 -8.18 25.33 -12.10
CA TRP A 207 -7.13 26.08 -12.80
C TRP A 207 -6.51 27.18 -11.92
N GLU A 208 -7.35 27.92 -11.18
CA GLU A 208 -6.90 28.92 -10.20
C GLU A 208 -6.05 28.27 -9.10
N ALA A 209 -6.42 27.07 -8.63
CA ALA A 209 -5.64 26.32 -7.65
C ALA A 209 -4.30 25.81 -8.23
N THR A 210 -4.28 25.34 -9.48
CA THR A 210 -3.05 24.95 -10.19
C THR A 210 -2.11 26.15 -10.28
N ARG A 211 -2.60 27.29 -10.75
CA ARG A 211 -1.82 28.53 -10.89
C ARG A 211 -1.29 29.02 -9.54
N SER A 212 -2.15 29.08 -8.52
CA SER A 212 -1.75 29.49 -7.17
C SER A 212 -0.73 28.55 -6.54
N ALA A 213 -0.84 27.23 -6.76
CA ALA A 213 0.16 26.27 -6.27
C ALA A 213 1.51 26.45 -6.98
N ARG A 214 1.50 26.68 -8.30
CA ARG A 214 2.73 26.98 -9.06
C ARG A 214 3.40 28.27 -8.62
N GLU A 215 2.62 29.32 -8.39
CA GLU A 215 3.10 30.61 -7.90
C GLU A 215 3.69 30.49 -6.48
N ARG A 216 3.08 29.67 -5.61
CA ARG A 216 3.60 29.38 -4.26
C ARG A 216 4.89 28.55 -4.26
N ASP A 217 5.06 27.63 -5.23
CA ASP A 217 6.27 26.84 -5.36
C ASP A 217 7.47 27.71 -5.78
N GLY A 218 7.29 28.56 -6.79
CA GLY A 218 8.24 29.62 -7.17
C GLY A 218 9.62 29.15 -7.67
N ARG A 219 9.89 27.84 -7.73
CA ARG A 219 11.19 27.31 -8.17
C ARG A 219 11.38 27.44 -9.69
N SER A 220 12.60 27.75 -10.11
CA SER A 220 13.01 27.67 -11.52
C SER A 220 12.98 26.20 -11.99
N PHE A 221 12.86 25.98 -13.30
CA PHE A 221 12.80 24.62 -13.85
C PHE A 221 14.03 23.78 -13.47
N GLY A 222 15.25 24.33 -13.58
CA GLY A 222 16.48 23.62 -13.23
C GLY A 222 16.57 23.25 -11.74
N LYS A 223 16.19 24.18 -10.85
CA LYS A 223 16.13 23.92 -9.40
C LYS A 223 15.09 22.85 -9.08
N LEU A 224 13.90 22.95 -9.68
CA LEU A 224 12.85 21.96 -9.55
C LEU A 224 13.33 20.57 -9.99
N LEU A 225 13.96 20.46 -11.15
CA LEU A 225 14.46 19.20 -11.68
C LEU A 225 15.49 18.56 -10.73
N GLY A 226 16.49 19.32 -10.27
CA GLY A 226 17.52 18.82 -9.36
C GLY A 226 16.98 18.37 -8.00
N GLU A 227 16.10 19.16 -7.38
CA GLU A 227 15.46 18.80 -6.11
C GLU A 227 14.54 17.58 -6.27
N THR A 228 13.82 17.49 -7.39
CA THR A 228 12.93 16.37 -7.70
C THR A 228 13.69 15.05 -7.89
N VAL A 229 14.81 15.07 -8.62
CA VAL A 229 15.70 13.89 -8.75
C VAL A 229 16.18 13.44 -7.37
N SER A 230 16.68 14.38 -6.57
CA SER A 230 17.24 14.09 -5.24
C SER A 230 16.18 13.48 -4.31
N HIS A 231 14.97 14.05 -4.29
CA HIS A 231 13.86 13.56 -3.47
C HIS A 231 13.38 12.18 -3.94
N ALA A 232 13.26 11.95 -5.25
CA ALA A 232 12.87 10.65 -5.79
C ALA A 232 13.90 9.55 -5.45
N VAL A 233 15.20 9.84 -5.57
CA VAL A 233 16.26 8.90 -5.17
C VAL A 233 16.19 8.60 -3.68
N GLN A 234 16.01 9.61 -2.83
CA GLN A 234 15.87 9.41 -1.39
C GLN A 234 14.66 8.51 -1.05
N MET A 235 13.49 8.77 -1.65
CA MET A 235 12.30 7.92 -1.47
C MET A 235 12.56 6.47 -1.90
N LEU A 236 13.30 6.27 -2.99
CA LEU A 236 13.63 4.93 -3.48
C LEU A 236 14.64 4.20 -2.60
N MET A 237 15.63 4.90 -2.04
CA MET A 237 16.57 4.30 -1.08
C MET A 237 15.85 3.87 0.19
N VAL A 238 14.94 4.71 0.71
CA VAL A 238 14.11 4.35 1.88
C VAL A 238 13.25 3.13 1.57
N THR A 239 12.56 3.11 0.43
CA THR A 239 11.73 1.98 0.00
C THR A 239 12.55 0.70 -0.17
N GLY A 240 13.76 0.81 -0.75
CA GLY A 240 14.70 -0.31 -0.91
C GLY A 240 15.18 -0.88 0.41
N GLY A 241 15.54 0.00 1.36
CA GLY A 241 15.91 -0.41 2.71
C GLY A 241 14.80 -1.21 3.41
N PHE A 242 13.54 -0.79 3.26
CA PHE A 242 12.40 -1.55 3.76
C PHE A 242 12.26 -2.91 3.06
N ILE A 243 12.37 -2.99 1.73
CA ILE A 243 12.26 -4.27 1.00
C ILE A 243 13.34 -5.25 1.46
N ILE A 244 14.59 -4.81 1.62
CA ILE A 244 15.70 -5.65 2.09
C ILE A 244 15.49 -6.09 3.54
N PHE A 245 15.04 -5.19 4.42
CA PHE A 245 14.73 -5.56 5.81
C PHE A 245 13.60 -6.59 5.89
N PHE A 246 12.52 -6.38 5.15
CA PHE A 246 11.39 -7.30 5.15
C PHE A 246 11.71 -8.62 4.47
N SER A 247 12.58 -8.68 3.47
CA SER A 247 13.01 -9.96 2.88
C SER A 247 13.73 -10.83 3.91
N VAL A 248 14.62 -10.25 4.71
CA VAL A 248 15.27 -10.93 5.83
C VAL A 248 14.25 -11.41 6.86
N LEU A 249 13.33 -10.53 7.28
CA LEU A 249 12.32 -10.87 8.28
C LEU A 249 11.40 -12.00 7.81
N ILE A 250 10.92 -11.95 6.56
CA ILE A 250 10.11 -13.00 5.94
C ILE A 250 10.86 -14.33 5.89
N ARG A 251 12.16 -14.31 5.54
CA ARG A 251 12.99 -15.52 5.48
C ARG A 251 13.12 -16.17 6.86
N LEU A 252 13.46 -15.38 7.87
CA LEU A 252 13.59 -15.89 9.24
C LEU A 252 12.26 -16.43 9.77
N LEU A 253 11.15 -15.70 9.56
CA LEU A 253 9.83 -16.19 9.97
C LEU A 253 9.47 -17.51 9.30
N THR A 254 9.69 -17.63 7.99
CA THR A 254 9.46 -18.87 7.26
C THR A 254 10.33 -20.02 7.78
N LEU A 255 11.59 -19.75 8.12
CA LEU A 255 12.51 -20.76 8.65
C LEU A 255 12.04 -21.30 10.02
N TYR A 256 11.69 -20.39 10.95
CA TYR A 256 11.36 -20.76 12.32
C TYR A 256 9.89 -21.16 12.54
N SER A 257 8.98 -20.79 11.64
CA SER A 257 7.56 -21.20 11.72
C SER A 257 7.24 -22.54 11.04
N GLY A 258 8.22 -23.12 10.32
CA GLY A 258 8.09 -24.41 9.64
C GLY A 258 7.64 -24.31 8.18
N GLN A 259 7.88 -25.37 7.40
CA GLN A 259 7.52 -25.45 5.99
C GLN A 259 6.09 -26.00 5.85
N GLY A 260 5.17 -25.21 5.28
CA GLY A 260 3.77 -25.59 5.05
C GLY A 260 2.98 -24.47 4.38
N THR A 261 1.67 -24.63 4.16
CA THR A 261 0.82 -23.62 3.47
C THR A 261 0.87 -22.22 4.13
N LEU A 262 1.24 -22.15 5.41
CA LEU A 262 1.42 -20.89 6.15
C LEU A 262 2.66 -20.09 5.72
N SER A 263 3.65 -20.71 5.07
CA SER A 263 4.86 -20.00 4.61
C SER A 263 4.56 -18.95 3.54
N MET A 264 3.49 -19.14 2.77
CA MET A 264 3.02 -18.19 1.73
C MET A 264 2.35 -16.94 2.32
N VAL A 265 1.95 -17.01 3.59
CA VAL A 265 1.22 -15.95 4.28
C VAL A 265 2.17 -14.84 4.68
N TRP A 266 3.38 -15.19 5.13
CA TRP A 266 4.34 -14.19 5.62
C TRP A 266 4.72 -13.16 4.55
N PRO A 267 5.11 -13.55 3.33
CA PRO A 267 5.38 -12.57 2.27
C PRO A 267 4.18 -11.67 1.99
N ALA A 268 3.01 -12.25 1.73
CA ALA A 268 1.77 -11.55 1.40
C ALA A 268 1.30 -10.59 2.50
N TRP A 269 1.54 -10.95 3.76
CA TRP A 269 1.15 -10.14 4.92
C TRP A 269 2.16 -9.04 5.24
N MET A 270 3.44 -9.26 4.97
CA MET A 270 4.51 -8.37 5.38
C MET A 270 4.79 -7.27 4.35
N GLU A 271 4.90 -7.59 3.06
CA GLU A 271 5.42 -6.66 2.06
C GLU A 271 4.80 -6.92 0.68
N ILE A 272 4.39 -5.85 -0.02
CA ILE A 272 3.59 -5.97 -1.23
C ILE A 272 4.35 -6.56 -2.42
N HIS A 273 5.63 -6.24 -2.58
CA HIS A 273 6.44 -6.69 -3.71
C HIS A 273 6.84 -8.15 -3.52
N LEU A 274 7.34 -8.50 -2.34
CA LEU A 274 7.72 -9.88 -1.99
C LEU A 274 6.49 -10.80 -1.96
N GLY A 275 5.37 -10.32 -1.38
CA GLY A 275 4.10 -11.04 -1.42
C GLY A 275 3.61 -11.31 -2.84
N SER A 276 3.64 -10.29 -3.71
CA SER A 276 3.23 -10.46 -5.11
C SER A 276 4.16 -11.38 -5.89
N TYR A 277 5.48 -11.30 -5.62
CA TYR A 277 6.49 -12.14 -6.25
C TYR A 277 6.32 -13.63 -5.91
N GLU A 278 6.04 -13.96 -4.65
CA GLU A 278 5.79 -15.34 -4.25
C GLU A 278 4.47 -15.86 -4.86
N ILE A 279 3.41 -15.04 -4.86
CA ILE A 279 2.11 -15.43 -5.44
C ILE A 279 2.20 -15.69 -6.95
N SER A 280 2.97 -14.90 -7.70
CA SER A 280 3.07 -15.07 -9.16
C SER A 280 3.78 -16.36 -9.58
N ARG A 281 4.50 -17.01 -8.66
CA ARG A 281 5.21 -18.28 -8.89
C ARG A 281 4.44 -19.51 -8.44
N LEU A 282 3.29 -19.33 -7.79
CA LEU A 282 2.45 -20.44 -7.36
C LEU A 282 1.81 -21.15 -8.56
N PRO A 283 1.60 -22.48 -8.50
CA PRO A 283 1.00 -23.26 -9.58
C PRO A 283 -0.53 -23.06 -9.66
N TYR A 284 -0.99 -21.81 -9.63
CA TYR A 284 -2.37 -21.40 -9.79
C TYR A 284 -2.57 -20.71 -11.13
N ASP A 285 -3.82 -20.68 -11.61
CA ASP A 285 -4.17 -19.95 -12.82
C ASP A 285 -4.05 -18.43 -12.62
N LEU A 286 -3.85 -17.71 -13.72
CA LEU A 286 -3.59 -16.27 -13.70
C LEU A 286 -4.71 -15.48 -13.01
N ARG A 287 -5.96 -15.96 -13.09
CA ARG A 287 -7.11 -15.39 -12.37
C ARG A 287 -6.90 -15.40 -10.87
N THR A 288 -6.54 -16.55 -10.32
CA THR A 288 -6.35 -16.74 -8.88
C THR A 288 -5.12 -15.98 -8.39
N GLN A 289 -4.02 -16.02 -9.15
CA GLN A 289 -2.83 -15.22 -8.86
C GLN A 289 -3.15 -13.72 -8.82
N ALA A 290 -3.87 -13.20 -9.84
CA ALA A 290 -4.26 -11.80 -9.90
C ALA A 290 -5.18 -11.40 -8.74
N ALA A 291 -6.15 -12.24 -8.38
CA ALA A 291 -7.05 -11.95 -7.25
C ALA A 291 -6.29 -11.88 -5.92
N LEU A 292 -5.41 -12.83 -5.65
CA LEU A 292 -4.56 -12.86 -4.45
C LEU A 292 -3.62 -11.65 -4.40
N ILE A 293 -2.97 -11.31 -5.51
CA ILE A 293 -2.11 -10.11 -5.63
C ILE A 293 -2.94 -8.85 -5.38
N SER A 294 -4.15 -8.74 -5.93
CA SER A 294 -5.04 -7.60 -5.68
C SER A 294 -5.38 -7.45 -4.20
N ALA A 295 -5.58 -8.57 -3.49
CA ALA A 295 -5.77 -8.56 -2.04
C ALA A 295 -4.54 -8.03 -1.29
N VAL A 296 -3.34 -8.45 -1.67
CA VAL A 296 -2.07 -7.98 -1.11
C VAL A 296 -1.86 -6.49 -1.34
N LEU A 297 -2.17 -5.99 -2.54
CA LEU A 297 -2.12 -4.55 -2.85
C LEU A 297 -3.11 -3.74 -2.01
N GLY A 298 -4.33 -4.25 -1.86
CA GLY A 298 -5.35 -3.63 -1.01
C GLY A 298 -5.00 -3.67 0.48
N TRP A 299 -4.30 -4.70 0.96
CA TRP A 299 -3.76 -4.77 2.32
C TRP A 299 -2.61 -3.77 2.52
N GLY A 300 -1.64 -3.72 1.60
CA GLY A 300 -0.48 -2.83 1.67
C GLY A 300 0.71 -3.35 2.49
N GLY A 301 0.56 -4.52 3.13
CA GLY A 301 1.59 -5.15 3.95
C GLY A 301 1.81 -4.47 5.31
N LEU A 302 2.39 -5.20 6.26
CA LEU A 302 2.88 -4.62 7.52
C LEU A 302 3.94 -3.53 7.26
N CYS A 303 4.75 -3.70 6.22
CA CYS A 303 5.71 -2.72 5.74
C CYS A 303 5.06 -1.37 5.43
N GLY A 304 4.00 -1.35 4.60
CA GLY A 304 3.26 -0.14 4.27
C GLY A 304 2.61 0.48 5.51
N TRP A 305 2.05 -0.35 6.39
CA TRP A 305 1.47 0.10 7.67
C TRP A 305 2.52 0.82 8.53
N LEU A 306 3.70 0.23 8.71
CA LEU A 306 4.78 0.81 9.51
C LEU A 306 5.32 2.11 8.90
N GLN A 307 5.49 2.16 7.58
CA GLN A 307 5.93 3.38 6.87
C GLN A 307 5.01 4.58 7.14
N ILE A 308 3.69 4.37 7.16
CA ILE A 308 2.73 5.44 7.46
C ILE A 308 2.82 5.85 8.93
N THR A 309 2.91 4.87 9.85
CA THR A 309 2.98 5.18 11.28
C THR A 309 4.26 5.89 11.67
N ALA A 310 5.34 5.72 10.90
CA ALA A 310 6.58 6.46 11.09
C ALA A 310 6.48 7.93 10.67
N VAL A 311 5.67 8.24 9.63
CA VAL A 311 5.55 9.59 9.08
C VAL A 311 4.39 10.37 9.70
N THR A 312 3.24 9.72 9.89
CA THR A 312 2.06 10.36 10.46
C THR A 312 2.12 10.32 11.99
N LYS A 313 1.81 11.44 12.67
CA LYS A 313 1.62 11.40 14.14
C LYS A 313 0.66 10.26 14.46
N PRO A 314 0.92 9.43 15.48
CA PRO A 314 0.05 8.30 15.82
C PRO A 314 -1.37 8.81 16.00
N SER A 315 -2.17 8.68 14.95
CA SER A 315 -3.56 9.09 14.99
C SER A 315 -4.24 7.99 15.81
N ASP A 316 -4.41 8.35 17.08
CA ASP A 316 -4.98 7.60 18.18
C ASP A 316 -5.79 6.38 17.68
N LYS A 317 -5.18 5.19 17.76
CA LYS A 317 -5.76 3.83 17.59
C LYS A 317 -5.57 3.08 16.27
N GLY A 318 -5.31 3.71 15.12
CA GLY A 318 -5.03 2.97 13.86
C GLY A 318 -6.15 2.05 13.32
N ILE A 319 -7.20 1.76 14.09
CA ILE A 319 -8.30 0.83 13.77
C ILE A 319 -8.95 1.20 12.44
N THR A 320 -9.32 2.47 12.24
CA THR A 320 -9.99 2.91 11.01
C THR A 320 -9.09 2.71 9.80
N PHE A 321 -7.81 3.01 9.94
CA PHE A 321 -6.82 2.79 8.90
C PHE A 321 -6.71 1.29 8.57
N THR A 322 -6.42 0.46 9.57
CA THR A 322 -6.27 -0.99 9.42
C THR A 322 -7.54 -1.63 8.85
N LEU A 323 -8.71 -1.26 9.35
CA LEU A 323 -9.99 -1.75 8.83
C LEU A 323 -10.20 -1.35 7.37
N SER A 324 -9.85 -0.12 6.99
CA SER A 324 -9.91 0.31 5.60
C SER A 324 -8.98 -0.51 4.71
N ARG A 325 -7.79 -0.89 5.19
CA ARG A 325 -6.84 -1.74 4.45
C ARG A 325 -7.36 -3.17 4.28
N VAL A 326 -7.87 -3.76 5.35
CA VAL A 326 -8.50 -5.10 5.29
C VAL A 326 -9.66 -5.10 4.29
N LEU A 327 -10.57 -4.12 4.41
CA LEU A 327 -11.70 -4.00 3.48
C LEU A 327 -11.23 -3.78 2.04
N HIS A 328 -10.21 -2.94 1.83
CA HIS A 328 -9.63 -2.73 0.51
C HIS A 328 -9.13 -4.06 -0.07
N GLY A 329 -8.36 -4.85 0.66
CA GLY A 329 -7.89 -6.16 0.21
C GLY A 329 -9.02 -7.14 -0.11
N ILE A 330 -10.03 -7.25 0.76
CA ILE A 330 -11.17 -8.16 0.54
C ILE A 330 -11.99 -7.74 -0.69
N ILE A 331 -12.29 -6.45 -0.82
CA ILE A 331 -13.06 -5.91 -1.95
C ILE A 331 -12.25 -6.08 -3.24
N ALA A 332 -10.95 -5.81 -3.21
CA ALA A 332 -10.06 -5.96 -4.35
C ALA A 332 -10.05 -7.41 -4.85
N PHE A 333 -9.86 -8.38 -3.95
CA PHE A 333 -9.94 -9.82 -4.27
C PHE A 333 -11.26 -10.19 -4.97
N GLY A 334 -12.39 -9.80 -4.38
CA GLY A 334 -13.71 -10.09 -4.92
C GLY A 334 -13.96 -9.43 -6.27
N LEU A 335 -13.58 -8.16 -6.41
CA LEU A 335 -13.72 -7.40 -7.66
C LEU A 335 -12.84 -7.96 -8.77
N THR A 336 -11.61 -8.41 -8.48
CA THR A 336 -10.76 -9.05 -9.49
C THR A 336 -11.39 -10.35 -10.00
N LEU A 337 -11.94 -11.19 -9.11
CA LEU A 337 -12.61 -12.43 -9.53
C LEU A 337 -13.88 -12.18 -10.36
N ALA A 338 -14.63 -11.12 -10.04
CA ALA A 338 -15.83 -10.73 -10.76
C ALA A 338 -15.52 -10.05 -12.11
N ALA A 339 -14.48 -9.22 -12.17
CA ALA A 339 -14.06 -8.52 -13.38
C ALA A 339 -13.22 -9.38 -14.33
N TRP A 340 -12.84 -10.59 -13.92
CA TRP A 340 -12.03 -11.49 -14.76
C TRP A 340 -12.74 -11.90 -16.05
N THR A 341 -14.01 -12.29 -15.98
CA THR A 341 -14.80 -12.70 -17.16
C THR A 341 -14.94 -11.58 -18.19
N PRO A 342 -15.40 -10.35 -17.86
CA PRO A 342 -15.49 -9.27 -18.85
C PRO A 342 -14.11 -8.88 -19.40
N LEU A 343 -13.05 -8.90 -18.58
CA LEU A 343 -11.71 -8.64 -19.09
C LEU A 343 -11.29 -9.69 -20.12
N SER A 344 -11.51 -10.98 -19.83
CA SER A 344 -11.11 -12.06 -20.73
C SER A 344 -11.76 -11.95 -22.12
N HIS A 345 -13.01 -11.48 -22.18
CA HIS A 345 -13.72 -11.19 -23.43
C HIS A 345 -13.18 -9.96 -24.16
N ILE A 346 -12.78 -8.90 -23.45
CA ILE A 346 -12.21 -7.71 -24.06
C ILE A 346 -10.82 -8.03 -24.63
N VAL A 347 -9.98 -8.72 -23.85
CA VAL A 347 -8.61 -9.05 -24.21
C VAL A 347 -8.55 -10.05 -25.36
N SER A 348 -9.43 -11.05 -25.41
CA SER A 348 -9.50 -11.99 -26.55
C SER A 348 -9.84 -11.29 -27.88
N ASN A 349 -10.45 -10.11 -27.81
CA ASN A 349 -10.85 -9.32 -28.98
C ASN A 349 -9.86 -8.19 -29.32
N THR A 350 -8.74 -8.09 -28.60
CA THR A 350 -7.72 -7.06 -28.83
C THR A 350 -6.35 -7.69 -29.04
N ILE A 351 -5.70 -7.40 -30.16
CA ILE A 351 -4.29 -7.73 -30.38
C ILE A 351 -3.46 -6.67 -29.61
N PRO A 352 -2.61 -7.05 -28.64
CA PRO A 352 -1.83 -6.07 -27.90
C PRO A 352 -0.80 -5.39 -28.82
N ALA A 353 -0.80 -4.05 -28.83
CA ALA A 353 0.08 -3.23 -29.68
C ALA A 353 1.59 -3.45 -29.45
N TYR A 354 1.98 -4.11 -28.36
CA TYR A 354 3.38 -4.36 -27.97
C TYR A 354 3.92 -5.73 -28.38
N VAL A 355 3.13 -6.62 -28.99
CA VAL A 355 3.65 -7.87 -29.60
C VAL A 355 4.73 -7.57 -30.66
N SER A 356 4.87 -6.32 -31.11
CA SER A 356 5.90 -5.89 -32.06
C SER A 356 7.27 -5.48 -31.49
N ARG A 357 7.54 -5.41 -30.17
CA ARG A 357 8.91 -5.06 -29.69
C ARG A 357 9.39 -5.83 -28.44
N SER A 358 10.44 -6.62 -28.67
CA SER A 358 11.18 -7.56 -27.82
C SER A 358 12.06 -6.95 -26.71
N SER A 359 11.82 -5.72 -26.25
CA SER A 359 12.78 -5.00 -25.40
C SER A 359 12.61 -5.17 -23.88
N VAL A 360 11.54 -5.85 -23.42
CA VAL A 360 11.31 -6.07 -21.96
C VAL A 360 11.60 -7.52 -21.53
N SER A 361 11.55 -8.48 -22.46
CA SER A 361 11.87 -9.89 -22.19
C SER A 361 13.35 -10.12 -21.87
N SER A 362 14.26 -9.34 -22.46
CA SER A 362 15.71 -9.46 -22.20
C SER A 362 16.11 -9.09 -20.77
N PHE A 363 15.29 -8.29 -20.08
CA PHE A 363 15.57 -7.89 -18.70
C PHE A 363 15.19 -8.99 -17.70
N ALA A 364 14.09 -9.71 -17.96
CA ALA A 364 13.61 -10.82 -17.13
C ALA A 364 14.49 -12.07 -17.25
N GLU A 365 15.05 -12.36 -18.44
CA GLU A 365 15.96 -13.50 -18.64
C GLU A 365 17.28 -13.34 -17.86
N SER A 366 17.76 -12.11 -17.62
CA SER A 366 19.00 -11.87 -16.85
C SER A 366 18.92 -12.23 -15.37
N VAL A 367 17.71 -12.33 -14.80
CA VAL A 367 17.50 -12.64 -13.37
C VAL A 367 17.48 -14.15 -13.10
N ASN A 368 17.38 -14.97 -14.14
CA ASN A 368 17.19 -16.40 -14.01
C ASN A 368 18.50 -17.22 -14.06
N ASP A 369 19.67 -16.56 -14.07
CA ASP A 369 20.95 -17.26 -14.26
C ASP A 369 21.78 -17.43 -12.98
N SER A 370 22.18 -18.68 -12.76
CA SER A 370 23.16 -19.22 -11.78
C SER A 370 22.90 -19.00 -10.28
N GLY A 371 22.20 -19.95 -9.64
CA GLY A 371 22.29 -20.16 -8.18
C GLY A 371 21.11 -20.87 -7.49
N SER A 372 19.92 -20.90 -8.10
CA SER A 372 18.69 -21.37 -7.45
C SER A 372 18.27 -22.82 -7.78
N GLN A 373 19.00 -23.52 -8.66
CA GLN A 373 18.64 -24.88 -9.07
C GLN A 373 18.93 -25.97 -8.02
N SER A 374 19.88 -25.77 -7.09
CA SER A 374 20.26 -26.82 -6.13
C SER A 374 19.29 -26.96 -4.94
N VAL A 375 18.54 -25.91 -4.59
CA VAL A 375 17.58 -25.93 -3.47
C VAL A 375 16.19 -26.41 -3.92
N MET A 376 15.85 -26.27 -5.20
CA MET A 376 14.54 -26.66 -5.74
C MET A 376 14.39 -28.16 -6.07
N ALA A 377 15.48 -28.88 -6.33
CA ALA A 377 15.41 -30.33 -6.60
C ALA A 377 15.07 -31.16 -5.33
N GLY A 378 15.46 -30.68 -4.15
CA GLY A 378 15.09 -31.29 -2.87
C GLY A 378 13.64 -30.99 -2.44
N ALA A 379 13.12 -29.82 -2.78
CA ALA A 379 11.75 -29.40 -2.42
C ALA A 379 10.68 -30.00 -3.34
N SER A 380 10.98 -30.19 -4.64
CA SER A 380 10.05 -30.80 -5.59
C SER A 380 9.86 -32.31 -5.38
N SER A 381 10.92 -33.01 -4.93
CA SER A 381 10.86 -34.42 -4.55
C SER A 381 10.12 -34.66 -3.22
N LEU A 382 10.17 -33.70 -2.29
CA LEU A 382 9.37 -33.74 -1.06
C LEU A 382 7.90 -33.32 -1.28
N LEU A 383 7.63 -32.34 -2.15
CA LEU A 383 6.26 -31.93 -2.48
C LEU A 383 5.50 -32.99 -3.28
N THR A 384 6.17 -33.72 -4.17
CA THR A 384 5.52 -34.84 -4.89
C THR A 384 5.21 -36.04 -3.97
N GLN A 385 5.95 -36.22 -2.87
CA GLN A 385 5.61 -37.22 -1.84
C GLN A 385 4.46 -36.79 -0.91
N ILE A 386 4.21 -35.48 -0.75
CA ILE A 386 3.14 -34.96 0.12
C ILE A 386 1.81 -34.74 -0.65
N VAL A 387 1.86 -34.50 -1.96
CA VAL A 387 0.68 -34.25 -2.82
C VAL A 387 -0.08 -35.54 -3.21
N GLY A 388 0.31 -36.69 -2.65
CA GLY A 388 -0.42 -37.97 -2.80
C GLY A 388 -1.81 -38.02 -2.15
N THR A 389 -2.27 -36.96 -1.47
CA THR A 389 -3.66 -36.89 -0.97
C THR A 389 -4.34 -35.63 -1.47
N SER A 390 -5.34 -35.82 -2.32
CA SER A 390 -6.16 -34.80 -2.95
C SER A 390 -6.89 -33.92 -1.91
N MET A 391 -6.35 -32.75 -1.61
CA MET A 391 -7.14 -31.68 -0.98
C MET A 391 -7.85 -30.87 -2.08
N TYR A 392 -9.18 -30.81 -2.01
CA TYR A 392 -10.01 -30.15 -3.01
C TYR A 392 -9.92 -28.61 -2.90
N PRO A 393 -10.17 -27.85 -3.99
CA PRO A 393 -10.05 -26.38 -4.04
C PRO A 393 -10.84 -25.62 -2.96
N TRP A 394 -11.97 -26.17 -2.50
CA TRP A 394 -12.80 -25.54 -1.47
C TRP A 394 -12.20 -25.61 -0.07
N GLN A 395 -11.34 -26.60 0.21
CA GLN A 395 -10.67 -26.70 1.51
C GLN A 395 -9.59 -25.62 1.66
N LEU A 396 -8.93 -25.25 0.55
CA LEU A 396 -7.97 -24.15 0.49
C LEU A 396 -8.64 -22.77 0.54
N THR A 397 -9.83 -22.60 -0.05
CA THR A 397 -10.61 -21.36 0.14
C THR A 397 -11.12 -21.23 1.58
N VAL A 398 -11.54 -22.33 2.22
CA VAL A 398 -11.91 -22.31 3.65
C VAL A 398 -10.70 -22.01 4.53
N LEU A 399 -9.54 -22.61 4.26
CA LEU A 399 -8.29 -22.33 5.00
C LEU A 399 -7.84 -20.87 4.83
N SER A 400 -7.88 -20.32 3.61
CA SER A 400 -7.53 -18.91 3.37
C SER A 400 -8.53 -17.94 4.01
N VAL A 401 -9.83 -18.25 4.03
CA VAL A 401 -10.84 -17.46 4.74
C VAL A 401 -10.67 -17.54 6.24
N VAL A 402 -10.42 -18.72 6.81
CA VAL A 402 -10.17 -18.91 8.24
C VAL A 402 -8.90 -18.19 8.66
N LEU A 403 -7.86 -18.24 7.84
CA LEU A 403 -6.60 -17.53 8.07
C LEU A 403 -6.74 -16.01 7.96
N LEU A 404 -7.44 -15.50 6.95
CA LEU A 404 -7.79 -14.09 6.86
C LEU A 404 -8.60 -13.66 8.09
N SER A 405 -9.52 -14.50 8.55
CA SER A 405 -10.34 -14.23 9.72
C SER A 405 -9.53 -14.21 11.01
N THR A 406 -8.58 -15.13 11.20
CA THR A 406 -7.69 -15.15 12.38
C THR A 406 -6.71 -13.98 12.38
N ILE A 407 -6.22 -13.58 11.21
CA ILE A 407 -5.37 -12.38 11.04
C ILE A 407 -6.16 -11.10 11.35
N ILE A 408 -7.39 -10.99 10.83
CA ILE A 408 -8.29 -9.86 11.12
C ILE A 408 -8.59 -9.81 12.62
N LEU A 409 -8.85 -10.95 13.25
CA LEU A 409 -9.07 -11.04 14.70
C LEU A 409 -7.83 -10.65 15.50
N ALA A 410 -6.63 -11.10 15.10
CA ALA A 410 -5.38 -10.75 15.77
C ALA A 410 -5.07 -9.25 15.65
N LEU A 411 -5.29 -8.64 14.48
CA LEU A 411 -5.10 -7.21 14.27
C LEU A 411 -6.15 -6.37 14.99
N LEU A 412 -7.40 -6.81 15.00
CA LEU A 412 -8.45 -6.21 15.83
C LEU A 412 -8.10 -6.35 17.31
N ALA A 413 -7.51 -7.46 17.74
CA ALA A 413 -7.06 -7.67 19.12
C ALA A 413 -5.88 -6.74 19.48
N VAL A 414 -4.85 -6.63 18.63
CA VAL A 414 -3.72 -5.70 18.85
C VAL A 414 -4.20 -4.24 18.84
N SER A 415 -5.07 -3.89 17.90
CA SER A 415 -5.64 -2.55 17.79
C SER A 415 -6.64 -2.24 18.91
N PHE A 416 -7.37 -3.24 19.40
CA PHE A 416 -8.22 -3.15 20.58
C PHE A 416 -7.40 -3.05 21.87
N MET A 417 -6.33 -3.83 22.03
CA MET A 417 -5.43 -3.75 23.18
C MET A 417 -4.78 -2.36 23.24
N THR A 418 -4.17 -1.89 22.15
CA THR A 418 -3.62 -0.53 22.10
C THR A 418 -4.67 0.56 22.40
N SER A 419 -5.94 0.34 22.01
CA SER A 419 -7.07 1.23 22.32
C SER A 419 -7.63 1.13 23.74
N TRP A 420 -7.65 -0.07 24.34
CA TRP A 420 -8.16 -0.35 25.69
C TRP A 420 -7.17 0.14 26.75
N TRP A 421 -5.88 -0.13 26.53
CA TRP A 421 -4.81 0.31 27.41
C TRP A 421 -4.69 1.84 27.43
N SER A 422 -4.85 2.51 26.29
CA SER A 422 -4.90 3.99 26.26
C SER A 422 -6.14 4.58 26.94
N HIS A 423 -7.25 3.82 27.03
CA HIS A 423 -8.45 4.25 27.75
C HIS A 423 -8.28 4.14 29.27
N ARG A 424 -7.53 3.15 29.74
CA ARG A 424 -7.22 2.93 31.15
C ARG A 424 -6.28 4.02 31.69
N ASP A 425 -5.33 4.49 30.89
CA ASP A 425 -4.40 5.58 31.24
C ASP A 425 -5.01 6.99 31.08
N SER A 426 -6.27 7.09 30.67
CA SER A 426 -7.03 8.35 30.49
C SER A 426 -8.08 8.61 31.57
N ARG A 427 -8.25 7.66 32.49
CA ARG A 427 -8.98 7.82 33.76
C ARG A 427 -7.94 7.98 34.86
#